data_AF-A0AB38VKT5-F1
#
_entry.id   AF-A0AB38VKT5-F1
#
_cell.length_a   1.000
_cell.length_b   1.000
_cell.length_c   1.000
_cell.angle_alpha   90.00
_cell.angle_beta   90.00
_cell.angle_gamma   90.00
#
_symmetry.space_group_name_H-M   'P 1'
#
loop_
_entity.id
_entity.type
_entity.pdbx_description
1 polymer ?
#
loop_
_entity_poly.entity_id
_entity_poly.type
_entity_poly.pdbx_seq_one_letter_code
_entity_poly.pdbx_strand_id
1 'polypeptide(L)'
;MIRRYSANFLAILGIILVSSGIYWGWYNINQAHQADLTSQHIVKALDKSITHQVKGSENGELPVKKLDKTDYLGTLDIPNLKLHLPVAANYSFEQLSKTPTRYYGSYLTNNMVICAHNFPYHFDALKNVDMGTDVYFTTTTGQIYHYKISNREIIEPTAIEKVYKTATSDNDWDLSLFTCTKAGVARVLVRCQLIDVKN
;
A
#
# COMPACT_ATOMS: atom_id res chain seq x y z
N MET A 1 35.73 7.85 -44.51
CA MET A 1 34.33 7.37 -44.61
C MET A 1 33.86 6.63 -43.35
N ILE A 2 34.66 5.71 -42.78
CA ILE A 2 34.34 4.90 -41.58
C ILE A 2 33.98 5.73 -40.31
N ARG A 3 34.63 6.89 -40.09
CA ARG A 3 34.31 7.79 -38.94
C ARG A 3 32.92 8.43 -39.00
N ARG A 4 32.29 8.55 -40.17
CA ARG A 4 30.97 9.21 -40.34
C ARG A 4 29.82 8.23 -40.14
N TYR A 5 30.00 6.97 -40.52
CA TYR A 5 29.03 5.90 -40.25
C TYR A 5 28.96 5.55 -38.76
N SER A 6 30.11 5.55 -38.06
CA SER A 6 30.15 5.38 -36.61
C SER A 6 29.49 6.53 -35.84
N ALA A 7 29.67 7.78 -36.30
CA ALA A 7 28.99 8.94 -35.70
C ALA A 7 27.46 8.88 -35.85
N ASN A 8 26.95 8.55 -37.04
CA ASN A 8 25.51 8.43 -37.28
C ASN A 8 24.90 7.25 -36.51
N PHE A 9 25.62 6.13 -36.41
CA PHE A 9 25.19 4.97 -35.61
C PHE A 9 25.07 5.31 -34.13
N LEU A 10 26.07 5.98 -33.56
CA LEU A 10 26.04 6.43 -32.16
C LEU A 10 24.93 7.45 -31.91
N ALA A 11 24.66 8.35 -32.86
CA ALA A 11 23.56 9.30 -32.75
C ALA A 11 22.18 8.61 -32.75
N ILE A 12 21.96 7.62 -33.64
CA ILE A 12 20.72 6.84 -33.69
C ILE A 12 20.53 6.04 -32.39
N LEU A 13 21.59 5.38 -31.91
CA LEU A 13 21.55 4.65 -30.64
C LEU A 13 21.21 5.58 -29.46
N GLY A 14 21.80 6.78 -29.44
CA GLY A 14 21.48 7.80 -28.44
C GLY A 14 20.00 8.21 -28.46
N ILE A 15 19.43 8.43 -29.65
CA ILE A 15 17.99 8.77 -29.79
C ILE A 15 17.10 7.63 -29.30
N ILE A 16 17.44 6.37 -29.62
CA ILE A 16 16.70 5.19 -29.14
C ILE A 16 16.72 5.15 -27.61
N LEU A 17 17.89 5.28 -26.99
CA LEU A 17 18.03 5.22 -25.53
C LEU A 17 17.25 6.34 -24.82
N VAL A 18 17.30 7.57 -25.34
CA VAL A 18 16.52 8.70 -24.81
C VAL A 18 15.02 8.43 -24.97
N SER A 19 14.59 7.95 -26.14
CA SER A 19 13.18 7.65 -26.41
C SER A 19 12.64 6.55 -25.51
N SER A 20 13.43 5.48 -25.27
CA SER A 20 13.11 4.44 -24.30
C SER A 20 13.00 5.00 -22.89
N GLY A 21 13.92 5.87 -22.46
CA GLY A 21 13.87 6.52 -21.15
C GLY A 21 12.60 7.36 -20.95
N ILE A 22 12.21 8.14 -21.96
CA ILE A 22 10.96 8.92 -21.96
C ILE A 22 9.75 8.00 -21.87
N TYR A 23 9.73 6.94 -22.68
CA TYR A 23 8.63 5.96 -22.66
C TYR A 23 8.49 5.29 -21.28
N TRP A 24 9.60 4.84 -20.68
CA TRP A 24 9.60 4.26 -19.34
C TRP A 24 9.12 5.24 -18.27
N GLY A 25 9.56 6.50 -18.34
CA GLY A 25 9.09 7.56 -17.44
C GLY A 25 7.58 7.79 -17.57
N TRP A 26 7.08 7.91 -18.80
CA TRP A 26 5.65 8.06 -19.08
C TRP A 26 4.84 6.85 -18.61
N TYR A 27 5.31 5.63 -18.88
CA TYR A 27 4.66 4.39 -18.46
C TYR A 27 4.51 4.33 -16.94
N ASN A 28 5.57 4.63 -16.18
CA ASN A 28 5.54 4.63 -14.72
C ASN A 28 4.58 5.68 -14.15
N ILE A 29 4.56 6.90 -14.72
CA ILE A 29 3.62 7.96 -14.31
C ILE A 29 2.18 7.53 -14.59
N ASN A 30 1.93 6.96 -15.78
CA ASN A 30 0.61 6.50 -16.14
C ASN A 30 0.14 5.36 -15.23
N GLN A 31 1.02 4.41 -14.87
CA GLN A 31 0.69 3.32 -13.96
C GLN A 31 0.27 3.85 -12.57
N ALA A 32 1.03 4.81 -12.02
CA ALA A 32 0.68 5.44 -10.74
C ALA A 32 -0.68 6.17 -10.80
N HIS A 33 -0.97 6.86 -11.91
CA HIS A 33 -2.25 7.54 -12.10
C HIS A 33 -3.43 6.56 -12.23
N GLN A 34 -3.28 5.47 -12.98
CA GLN A 34 -4.32 4.44 -13.08
C GLN A 34 -4.60 3.76 -11.73
N ALA A 35 -3.55 3.54 -10.93
CA ALA A 35 -3.68 2.96 -9.60
C ALA A 35 -4.44 3.90 -8.64
N ASP A 36 -4.20 5.21 -8.72
CA ASP A 36 -4.97 6.22 -7.98
C ASP A 36 -6.45 6.23 -8.43
N LEU A 37 -6.73 6.35 -9.73
CA LEU A 37 -8.10 6.32 -10.25
C LEU A 37 -8.87 5.07 -9.82
N THR A 38 -8.22 3.90 -9.88
CA THR A 38 -8.79 2.63 -9.42
C THR A 38 -9.07 2.67 -7.92
N SER A 39 -8.11 3.13 -7.12
CA SER A 39 -8.26 3.25 -5.67
C SER A 39 -9.43 4.17 -5.32
N GLN A 40 -9.53 5.33 -5.95
CA GLN A 40 -10.62 6.30 -5.74
C GLN A 40 -11.98 5.75 -6.15
N HIS A 41 -12.05 5.02 -7.27
CA HIS A 41 -13.30 4.37 -7.71
C HIS A 41 -13.78 3.34 -6.69
N ILE A 42 -12.88 2.45 -6.25
CA ILE A 42 -13.20 1.38 -5.30
C ILE A 42 -13.53 1.95 -3.92
N VAL A 43 -12.78 2.92 -3.41
CA VAL A 43 -13.05 3.54 -2.10
C VAL A 43 -14.42 4.18 -2.07
N LYS A 44 -14.78 4.95 -3.10
CA LYS A 44 -16.12 5.54 -3.21
C LYS A 44 -17.23 4.49 -3.24
N ALA A 45 -16.99 3.35 -3.89
CA ALA A 45 -17.92 2.23 -3.89
C ALA A 45 -17.99 1.55 -2.51
N LEU A 46 -16.85 1.36 -1.83
CA LEU A 46 -16.76 0.81 -0.48
C LEU A 46 -17.51 1.68 0.50
N ASP A 47 -17.20 2.98 0.58
CA ASP A 47 -17.81 3.93 1.51
C ASP A 47 -19.34 3.97 1.39
N LYS A 48 -19.87 3.87 0.17
CA LYS A 48 -21.33 3.78 -0.09
C LYS A 48 -21.94 2.44 0.33
N SER A 49 -21.12 1.39 0.40
CA SER A 49 -21.55 0.02 0.67
C SER A 49 -21.22 -0.45 2.08
N ILE A 50 -20.64 0.43 2.92
CA ILE A 50 -20.43 0.15 4.34
C ILE A 50 -21.79 -0.11 4.96
N THR A 51 -22.00 -1.35 5.39
CA THR A 51 -23.19 -1.76 6.12
C THR A 51 -22.83 -1.81 7.59
N HIS A 52 -23.57 -1.14 8.46
CA HIS A 52 -23.46 -1.33 9.91
C HIS A 52 -24.04 -2.70 10.32
N GLN A 53 -23.40 -3.81 9.94
CA GLN A 53 -23.80 -5.15 10.37
C GLN A 53 -22.62 -6.10 10.66
N VAL A 54 -22.82 -6.87 11.73
CA VAL A 54 -22.08 -7.99 12.35
C VAL A 54 -20.54 -7.89 12.40
N LYS A 55 -20.02 -7.78 13.63
CA LYS A 55 -18.62 -8.00 13.99
C LYS A 55 -18.20 -9.45 13.70
N GLY A 56 -17.54 -9.68 12.58
CA GLY A 56 -16.87 -10.96 12.28
C GLY A 56 -17.81 -12.15 12.07
N SER A 57 -17.46 -13.04 11.17
CA SER A 57 -18.11 -14.36 11.10
C SER A 57 -17.77 -15.14 12.38
N GLU A 58 -18.73 -15.88 12.95
CA GLU A 58 -18.52 -16.76 14.12
C GLU A 58 -17.38 -17.78 13.92
N ASN A 59 -16.93 -17.97 12.68
CA ASN A 59 -15.83 -18.86 12.29
C ASN A 59 -14.45 -18.18 12.22
N GLY A 60 -14.32 -16.90 12.59
CA GLY A 60 -13.06 -16.16 12.55
C GLY A 60 -12.65 -15.65 11.16
N GLU A 61 -13.53 -15.76 10.16
CA GLU A 61 -13.32 -15.18 8.83
C GLU A 61 -13.54 -13.66 8.85
N LEU A 62 -12.65 -12.94 8.17
CA LEU A 62 -12.74 -11.48 8.07
C LEU A 62 -13.86 -11.09 7.10
N PRO A 63 -14.79 -10.20 7.48
CA PRO A 63 -15.80 -9.70 6.57
C PRO A 63 -15.13 -8.95 5.40
N VAL A 64 -15.54 -9.31 4.19
CA VAL A 64 -15.06 -8.73 2.94
C VAL A 64 -16.21 -8.29 2.06
N LYS A 65 -15.93 -7.32 1.19
CA LYS A 65 -16.83 -6.86 0.13
C LYS A 65 -16.20 -7.10 -1.22
N LYS A 66 -16.90 -7.83 -2.09
CA LYS A 66 -16.44 -8.09 -3.45
C LYS A 66 -16.78 -6.90 -4.36
N LEU A 67 -15.76 -6.30 -4.97
CA LEU A 67 -15.85 -5.23 -5.95
C LEU A 67 -14.87 -5.50 -7.09
N ASP A 68 -15.32 -5.35 -8.34
CA ASP A 68 -14.48 -5.57 -9.53
C ASP A 68 -13.69 -6.90 -9.51
N LYS A 69 -14.34 -7.95 -9.01
CA LYS A 69 -13.81 -9.33 -8.82
C LYS A 69 -12.76 -9.48 -7.71
N THR A 70 -12.45 -8.42 -6.97
CA THR A 70 -11.54 -8.44 -5.82
C THR A 70 -12.32 -8.31 -4.52
N ASP A 71 -11.93 -9.08 -3.51
CA ASP A 71 -12.47 -8.95 -2.16
C ASP A 71 -11.68 -7.88 -1.39
N TYR A 72 -12.39 -6.94 -0.76
CA TYR A 72 -11.81 -5.85 0.03
C TYR A 72 -12.20 -5.97 1.50
N LEU A 73 -11.26 -5.67 2.40
CA LEU A 73 -11.49 -5.73 3.85
C LEU A 73 -12.07 -4.43 4.40
N GLY A 74 -11.81 -3.31 3.72
CA GLY A 74 -12.12 -2.00 4.24
C GLY A 74 -11.32 -0.90 3.54
N THR A 75 -11.29 0.26 4.19
CA THR A 75 -10.54 1.44 3.78
C THR A 75 -9.51 1.84 4.83
N LEU A 76 -8.38 2.38 4.38
CA LEU A 76 -7.29 2.91 5.20
C LEU A 76 -7.20 4.40 4.95
N ASP A 77 -7.39 5.19 6.01
CA ASP A 77 -7.31 6.64 6.00
C ASP A 77 -6.13 7.13 6.85
N ILE A 78 -5.31 8.01 6.27
CA ILE A 78 -4.20 8.70 6.94
C ILE A 78 -4.35 10.19 6.63
N PRO A 79 -5.10 10.97 7.45
CA PRO A 79 -5.52 12.31 7.08
C PRO A 79 -4.35 13.26 6.81
N ASN A 80 -3.29 13.16 7.63
CA ASN A 80 -2.09 14.00 7.50
C ASN A 80 -1.43 13.84 6.12
N LEU A 81 -1.47 12.63 5.56
CA LEU A 81 -0.91 12.31 4.25
C LEU A 81 -1.93 12.46 3.10
N LYS A 82 -3.19 12.82 3.40
CA LYS A 82 -4.30 12.89 2.44
C LYS A 82 -4.52 11.57 1.70
N LEU A 83 -4.33 10.46 2.39
CA LEU A 83 -4.54 9.12 1.85
C LEU A 83 -5.87 8.58 2.37
N HIS A 84 -6.73 8.14 1.44
CA HIS A 84 -7.93 7.35 1.72
C HIS A 84 -8.00 6.25 0.67
N LEU A 85 -7.64 5.04 1.05
CA LEU A 85 -7.30 3.96 0.13
C LEU A 85 -8.04 2.66 0.44
N PRO A 86 -8.41 1.84 -0.56
CA PRO A 86 -9.07 0.58 -0.30
C PRO A 86 -8.01 -0.48 0.02
N VAL A 87 -8.33 -1.41 0.92
CA VAL A 87 -7.43 -2.50 1.29
C VAL A 87 -8.00 -3.82 0.78
N ALA A 88 -7.36 -4.36 -0.25
CA ALA A 88 -7.72 -5.68 -0.77
C ALA A 88 -7.43 -6.76 0.29
N ALA A 89 -8.27 -7.80 0.32
CA ALA A 89 -8.20 -8.86 1.32
C ALA A 89 -7.03 -9.81 1.11
N ASN A 90 -6.62 -10.00 -0.15
CA ASN A 90 -5.59 -10.95 -0.54
C ASN A 90 -4.50 -10.27 -1.37
N TYR A 91 -3.26 -10.62 -1.06
CA TYR A 91 -2.10 -10.18 -1.82
C TYR A 91 -2.00 -10.93 -3.16
N SER A 92 -1.78 -10.18 -4.23
CA SER A 92 -1.23 -10.69 -5.48
C SER A 92 -0.41 -9.58 -6.13
N PHE A 93 0.57 -9.94 -6.97
CA PHE A 93 1.37 -8.93 -7.68
C PHE A 93 0.50 -8.02 -8.56
N GLU A 94 -0.51 -8.60 -9.22
CA GLU A 94 -1.47 -7.84 -10.02
C GLU A 94 -2.32 -6.90 -9.15
N GLN A 95 -2.79 -7.36 -7.99
CA GLN A 95 -3.61 -6.53 -7.11
C GLN A 95 -2.80 -5.40 -6.49
N LEU A 96 -1.55 -5.66 -6.09
CA LEU A 96 -0.64 -4.66 -5.53
C LEU A 96 -0.48 -3.47 -6.48
N SER A 97 -0.41 -3.74 -7.80
CA SER A 97 -0.32 -2.71 -8.86
C SER A 97 -1.53 -1.77 -8.94
N LYS A 98 -2.66 -2.14 -8.31
CA LYS A 98 -3.93 -1.42 -8.36
C LYS A 98 -4.25 -0.72 -7.04
N THR A 99 -4.18 -1.44 -5.92
CA THR A 99 -4.56 -0.92 -4.60
C THR A 99 -3.65 -1.48 -3.50
N PRO A 100 -3.61 -0.84 -2.31
CA PRO A 100 -3.09 -1.50 -1.12
C PRO A 100 -3.77 -2.86 -0.88
N THR A 101 -3.03 -3.78 -0.28
CA THR A 101 -3.50 -5.12 0.01
C THR A 101 -3.00 -5.61 1.36
N ARG A 102 -3.79 -6.45 2.02
CA ARG A 102 -3.37 -7.18 3.20
C ARG A 102 -2.36 -8.24 2.80
N TYR A 103 -1.15 -8.08 3.31
CA TYR A 103 -0.04 -9.00 3.13
C TYR A 103 -0.09 -10.16 4.11
N TYR A 104 -0.50 -9.90 5.37
CA TYR A 104 -0.56 -10.90 6.43
C TYR A 104 -1.49 -10.49 7.58
N GLY A 105 -1.84 -11.46 8.41
CA GLY A 105 -2.48 -11.23 9.70
C GLY A 105 -3.91 -10.72 9.58
N SER A 106 -4.38 -10.11 10.65
CA SER A 106 -5.74 -9.58 10.76
C SER A 106 -5.81 -8.46 11.80
N TYR A 107 -6.73 -7.52 11.60
CA TYR A 107 -7.08 -6.51 12.59
C TYR A 107 -7.76 -7.12 13.84
N LEU A 108 -8.30 -8.34 13.76
CA LEU A 108 -8.85 -9.05 14.91
C LEU A 108 -7.75 -9.64 15.81
N THR A 109 -6.57 -9.90 15.25
CA THR A 109 -5.44 -10.53 15.94
C THR A 109 -4.27 -9.57 16.17
N ASN A 110 -4.46 -8.26 15.92
CA ASN A 110 -3.47 -7.21 16.14
C ASN A 110 -2.08 -7.53 15.55
N ASN A 111 -2.07 -8.13 14.37
CA ASN A 111 -0.85 -8.48 13.64
C ASN A 111 -1.00 -8.22 12.13
N MET A 112 -1.90 -7.32 11.76
CA MET A 112 -2.20 -7.03 10.36
C MET A 112 -1.01 -6.35 9.70
N VAL A 113 -0.70 -6.80 8.48
CA VAL A 113 0.32 -6.20 7.63
C VAL A 113 -0.32 -5.77 6.33
N ILE A 114 -0.20 -4.50 5.98
CA ILE A 114 -0.69 -3.93 4.71
C ILE A 114 0.51 -3.47 3.89
N CYS A 115 0.52 -3.82 2.60
CA CYS A 115 1.50 -3.33 1.65
C CYS A 115 0.84 -2.60 0.49
N ALA A 116 1.57 -1.64 -0.07
CA ALA A 116 1.19 -0.92 -1.29
C ALA A 116 2.43 -0.54 -2.08
N HIS A 117 2.25 -0.19 -3.36
CA HIS A 117 3.32 0.43 -4.13
C HIS A 117 3.72 1.79 -3.57
N ASN A 118 4.93 2.20 -3.92
CA ASN A 118 5.50 3.51 -3.61
C ASN A 118 5.05 4.58 -4.60
N PHE A 119 3.81 4.48 -5.09
CA PHE A 119 3.22 5.50 -5.93
C PHE A 119 2.91 6.75 -5.09
N PRO A 120 2.94 7.96 -5.69
CA PRO A 120 2.70 9.21 -4.97
C PRO A 120 1.37 9.27 -4.19
N TYR A 121 0.33 8.61 -4.71
CA TYR A 121 -1.01 8.54 -4.12
C TYR A 121 -1.25 7.26 -3.32
N HIS A 122 -0.21 6.45 -3.12
CA HIS A 122 -0.20 5.29 -2.25
C HIS A 122 0.81 5.52 -1.12
N PHE A 123 1.73 4.59 -0.86
CA PHE A 123 2.55 4.61 0.35
C PHE A 123 3.88 5.37 0.19
N ASP A 124 4.15 6.06 -0.93
CA ASP A 124 5.37 6.88 -1.08
C ASP A 124 5.52 7.91 0.05
N ALA A 125 4.40 8.45 0.53
CA ALA A 125 4.37 9.45 1.58
C ALA A 125 4.83 8.91 2.95
N LEU A 126 4.76 7.59 3.19
CA LEU A 126 5.12 6.98 4.48
C LEU A 126 6.59 7.22 4.87
N LYS A 127 7.48 7.45 3.91
CA LYS A 127 8.90 7.73 4.19
C LYS A 127 9.12 8.99 5.06
N ASN A 128 8.15 9.91 5.06
CA ASN A 128 8.23 11.19 5.76
C ASN A 128 7.17 11.32 6.85
N VAL A 129 6.47 10.24 7.23
CA VAL A 129 5.35 10.32 8.17
C VAL A 129 5.80 10.54 9.62
N ASP A 130 5.19 11.49 10.32
CA ASP A 130 5.56 11.79 11.70
C ASP A 130 5.03 10.76 12.69
N MET A 131 5.78 10.54 13.78
CA MET A 131 5.30 9.71 14.89
C MET A 131 4.07 10.34 15.55
N GLY A 132 3.16 9.51 16.03
CA GLY A 132 1.88 9.93 16.62
C GLY A 132 0.80 10.29 15.59
N THR A 133 1.11 10.27 14.29
CA THR A 133 0.14 10.47 13.20
C THR A 133 -0.98 9.43 13.30
N ASP A 134 -2.21 9.92 13.18
CA ASP A 134 -3.40 9.08 13.22
C ASP A 134 -3.60 8.30 11.91
N VAL A 135 -3.96 7.03 12.07
CA VAL A 135 -4.26 6.08 10.99
C VAL A 135 -5.58 5.40 11.34
N TYR A 136 -6.54 5.40 10.41
CA TYR A 136 -7.83 4.79 10.60
C TYR A 136 -8.01 3.64 9.61
N PHE A 137 -8.42 2.49 10.11
CA PHE A 137 -8.84 1.38 9.26
C PHE A 137 -10.31 1.11 9.49
N THR A 138 -11.14 1.35 8.48
CA THR A 138 -12.59 1.15 8.53
C THR A 138 -12.93 -0.14 7.80
N THR A 139 -13.46 -1.13 8.52
CA THR A 139 -13.87 -2.41 7.93
C THR A 139 -15.08 -2.21 7.00
N THR A 140 -15.34 -3.21 6.15
CA THR A 140 -16.58 -3.27 5.35
C THR A 140 -17.86 -3.29 6.20
N THR A 141 -17.76 -3.63 7.47
CA THR A 141 -18.85 -3.63 8.46
C THR A 141 -19.02 -2.31 9.20
N GLY A 142 -18.19 -1.31 8.88
CA GLY A 142 -18.22 0.03 9.49
C GLY A 142 -17.42 0.16 10.79
N GLN A 143 -16.77 -0.90 11.26
CA GLN A 143 -15.91 -0.83 12.44
C GLN A 143 -14.65 -0.03 12.13
N ILE A 144 -14.38 1.01 12.91
CA ILE A 144 -13.20 1.86 12.76
C ILE A 144 -12.16 1.45 13.80
N TYR A 145 -10.98 1.06 13.35
CA TYR A 145 -9.81 0.84 14.18
C TYR A 145 -8.92 2.07 14.08
N HIS A 146 -8.71 2.76 15.20
CA HIS A 146 -7.86 3.94 15.27
C HIS A 146 -6.47 3.55 15.78
N TYR A 147 -5.45 3.84 14.98
CA TYR A 147 -4.06 3.63 15.33
C TYR A 147 -3.28 4.94 15.36
N LYS A 148 -2.13 4.93 16.03
CA LYS A 148 -1.09 5.96 15.92
C LYS A 148 0.22 5.34 15.47
N ILE A 149 0.95 6.05 14.61
CA ILE A 149 2.27 5.63 14.18
C ILE A 149 3.24 5.70 15.37
N SER A 150 3.84 4.56 15.71
CA SER A 150 4.80 4.45 16.83
C SER A 150 6.25 4.41 16.34
N ASN A 151 6.50 3.87 15.15
CA ASN A 151 7.84 3.75 14.60
C ASN A 151 7.84 3.79 13.06
N ARG A 152 8.98 4.18 12.50
CA ARG A 152 9.28 4.19 11.06
C ARG A 152 10.74 3.83 10.85
N GLU A 153 10.99 2.77 10.10
CA GLU A 153 12.32 2.25 9.81
C GLU A 153 12.50 1.98 8.31
N ILE A 154 13.76 1.96 7.88
CA ILE A 154 14.16 1.48 6.56
C ILE A 154 14.78 0.10 6.74
N ILE A 155 14.22 -0.89 6.06
CA ILE A 155 14.70 -2.28 6.12
C ILE A 155 15.18 -2.75 4.75
N GLU A 156 16.04 -3.76 4.75
CA GLU A 156 16.50 -4.43 3.54
C GLU A 156 15.33 -5.10 2.79
N PRO A 157 15.35 -5.19 1.45
CA PRO A 157 14.28 -5.83 0.67
C PRO A 157 14.01 -7.27 1.05
N THR A 158 15.04 -7.97 1.54
CA THR A 158 15.00 -9.38 1.94
C THR A 158 14.60 -9.59 3.39
N ALA A 159 14.53 -8.53 4.21
CA ALA A 159 14.20 -8.60 5.63
C ALA A 159 12.69 -8.73 5.87
N ILE A 160 12.04 -9.66 5.15
CA ILE A 160 10.59 -9.87 5.14
C ILE A 160 10.13 -10.32 6.53
N GLU A 161 10.93 -11.08 7.25
CA GLU A 161 10.64 -11.52 8.62
C GLU A 161 10.33 -10.36 9.57
N LYS A 162 10.92 -9.18 9.33
CA LYS A 162 10.67 -7.99 10.14
C LYS A 162 9.25 -7.47 9.97
N VAL A 163 8.59 -7.66 8.82
CA VAL A 163 7.25 -7.07 8.61
C VAL A 163 6.17 -7.76 9.44
N TYR A 164 6.43 -8.97 9.95
CA TYR A 164 5.48 -9.75 10.74
C TYR A 164 5.67 -9.52 12.23
N LYS A 165 4.59 -9.69 12.98
CA LYS A 165 4.65 -9.87 14.43
C LYS A 165 4.83 -11.35 14.73
N THR A 166 5.91 -11.71 15.40
CA THR A 166 6.23 -13.07 15.85
C THR A 166 5.87 -13.25 17.32
N ALA A 167 5.87 -14.50 17.81
CA ALA A 167 5.64 -14.80 19.23
C ALA A 167 6.66 -14.15 20.19
N THR A 168 7.82 -13.72 19.65
CA THR A 168 8.89 -13.05 20.39
C THR A 168 8.96 -11.56 20.10
N SER A 169 8.06 -11.03 19.26
CA SER A 169 7.99 -9.60 19.01
C SER A 169 7.44 -8.90 20.23
N ASP A 170 7.97 -7.72 20.52
CA ASP A 170 7.41 -6.86 21.54
C ASP A 170 5.95 -6.51 21.18
N ASN A 171 5.11 -6.29 22.19
CA ASN A 171 3.70 -5.93 21.99
C ASN A 171 3.52 -4.42 21.72
N ASP A 172 4.49 -3.81 21.06
CA ASP A 172 4.59 -2.37 20.81
C ASP A 172 4.02 -1.94 19.45
N TRP A 173 3.42 -2.84 18.67
CA TRP A 173 2.59 -2.48 17.51
C TRP A 173 1.49 -3.51 17.23
N ASP A 174 0.45 -3.08 16.53
CA ASP A 174 -0.74 -3.89 16.17
C ASP A 174 -0.99 -3.92 14.66
N LEU A 175 -0.39 -2.98 13.93
CA LEU A 175 -0.47 -2.84 12.48
C LEU A 175 0.90 -2.48 11.90
N SER A 176 1.24 -3.07 10.75
CA SER A 176 2.43 -2.71 9.97
C SER A 176 2.04 -2.28 8.57
N LEU A 177 2.53 -1.12 8.15
CA LEU A 177 2.38 -0.60 6.78
C LEU A 177 3.75 -0.60 6.12
N PHE A 178 3.88 -1.15 4.91
CA PHE A 178 5.18 -1.10 4.23
C PHE A 178 5.09 -0.90 2.72
N THR A 179 6.17 -0.33 2.17
CA THR A 179 6.33 -0.09 0.73
C THR A 179 7.79 -0.09 0.31
N CYS A 180 8.06 -0.08 -0.99
CA CYS A 180 9.39 0.14 -1.54
C CYS A 180 9.89 1.57 -1.32
N THR A 181 11.19 1.76 -1.12
CA THR A 181 11.78 3.11 -1.29
C THR A 181 11.70 3.54 -2.76
N LYS A 182 11.83 4.84 -3.06
CA LYS A 182 11.80 5.36 -4.44
C LYS A 182 12.79 4.67 -5.39
N ALA A 183 13.97 4.30 -4.87
CA ALA A 183 14.98 3.57 -5.61
C ALA A 183 14.67 2.06 -5.77
N GLY A 184 13.68 1.53 -5.05
CA GLY A 184 13.30 0.12 -5.07
C GLY A 184 14.21 -0.82 -4.27
N VAL A 185 15.36 -0.31 -3.81
CA VAL A 185 16.44 -1.07 -3.16
C VAL A 185 16.26 -1.31 -1.67
N ALA A 186 15.22 -0.76 -1.04
CA ALA A 186 14.90 -0.97 0.37
C ALA A 186 13.37 -0.91 0.57
N ARG A 187 12.92 -1.11 1.81
CA ARG A 187 11.51 -0.95 2.19
C ARG A 187 11.38 0.08 3.31
N VAL A 188 10.36 0.92 3.20
CA VAL A 188 9.88 1.73 4.32
C VAL A 188 8.89 0.87 5.09
N LEU A 189 9.13 0.69 6.39
CA LEU A 189 8.24 -0.02 7.30
C LEU A 189 7.79 0.93 8.40
N VAL A 190 6.48 1.04 8.57
CA VAL A 190 5.82 1.88 9.57
C VAL A 190 5.05 0.96 10.50
N ARG A 191 5.23 1.17 11.80
CA ARG A 191 4.50 0.48 12.87
C ARG A 191 3.44 1.39 13.44
N CYS A 192 2.27 0.82 13.70
CA CYS A 192 1.15 1.52 14.28
C CYS A 192 0.63 0.76 15.51
N GLN A 193 0.36 1.49 16.59
CA GLN A 193 -0.27 0.98 17.81
C GLN A 193 -1.75 1.30 17.80
N LEU A 194 -2.58 0.32 18.17
CA LEU A 194 -4.02 0.49 18.31
C LEU A 194 -4.31 1.38 19.52
N ILE A 195 -5.15 2.40 19.31
CA ILE A 195 -5.58 3.34 20.35
C ILE A 195 -6.98 2.96 20.83
N ASP A 196 -7.93 2.86 19.90
CA ASP A 196 -9.31 2.48 20.20
C ASP A 196 -10.00 1.83 18.99
N VAL A 197 -11.21 1.32 19.23
CA VAL A 197 -12.09 0.71 18.24
C VAL A 197 -13.48 1.33 18.37
N LYS A 198 -13.97 1.98 17.32
CA LYS A 198 -15.25 2.72 17.28
C LYS A 198 -16.24 2.07 16.33
N ASN A 199 -17.51 1.99 16.73
CA ASN A 199 -18.60 1.43 15.93
C ASN A 199 -19.22 2.46 14.98
#